data_AF-A0A6C0I5U5-F1
#
_entry.id   AF-A0A6C0I5U5-F1
#
_cell.length_a   1.000
_cell.length_b   1.000
_cell.length_c   1.000
_cell.angle_alpha   90.00
_cell.angle_beta   90.00
_cell.angle_gamma   90.00
#
_symmetry.space_group_name_H-M   'P 1'
#
loop_
_entity.id
_entity.type
_entity.pdbx_description
1 polymer ?
#
loop_
_entity_poly.entity_id
_entity_poly.type
_entity_poly.pdbx_seq_one_letter_code
_entity_poly.pdbx_strand_id
1 'polypeptide(L)'
;MQSQLQSMMMQSNQSNPQQPRVCPYAFQTGDILLYNTTKYWYSRLIERFTSSDYSHVSIVLHRPMWLDPSLCEEEYYVLESGSERFPDAVSGEIKFGVQVCPMSKVWAEYASQGYGHLYVRRIRFLHQNGPGALMDGIKAAYEKVNGCPYDLNPCDWINCYFDETKTLPQIEASSQHDQKTTSFWCSALMSFVLVMSGFLDKAVPWTVITPHDFSAYCKPQRLAFQGCSYDPDLKLC
;
A
#
# COMPACT_ATOMS: atom_id res chain seq x y z
N MET A 1 58.65 -27.41 8.51
CA MET A 1 57.34 -28.10 8.64
C MET A 1 56.38 -27.48 9.65
N GLN A 2 56.69 -26.32 10.26
CA GLN A 2 55.75 -25.57 11.12
C GLN A 2 55.37 -24.19 10.57
N SER A 3 55.97 -23.71 9.48
CA SER A 3 55.67 -22.38 8.91
C SER A 3 54.68 -22.40 7.74
N GLN A 4 54.25 -23.58 7.27
CA GLN A 4 53.21 -23.71 6.22
C GLN A 4 51.82 -24.06 6.76
N LEU A 5 51.71 -24.36 8.07
CA LEU A 5 50.42 -24.66 8.72
C LEU A 5 49.74 -23.42 9.34
N GLN A 6 50.42 -22.27 9.37
CA GLN A 6 49.89 -21.04 9.95
C GLN A 6 49.35 -20.03 8.93
N SER A 7 49.57 -20.22 7.62
CA SER A 7 48.95 -19.35 6.60
C SER A 7 47.64 -19.92 6.01
N MET A 8 47.19 -21.09 6.47
CA MET A 8 45.89 -21.69 6.11
C MET A 8 44.77 -21.38 7.12
N MET A 9 45.00 -20.48 8.10
CA MET A 9 43.99 -20.06 9.08
C MET A 9 43.73 -18.54 9.06
N MET A 10 43.77 -17.93 7.88
CA MET A 10 43.34 -16.55 7.64
C MET A 10 42.30 -16.51 6.49
N GLN A 11 41.31 -17.41 6.55
CA GLN A 11 40.02 -17.16 5.90
C GLN A 11 39.07 -16.64 6.96
N SER A 12 39.30 -15.38 7.35
CA SER A 12 38.32 -14.61 8.11
C SER A 12 37.03 -14.56 7.30
N ASN A 13 35.96 -15.08 7.89
CA ASN A 13 34.56 -14.87 7.53
C ASN A 13 34.35 -13.53 6.80
N GLN A 14 34.31 -13.59 5.46
CA GLN A 14 33.59 -12.59 4.72
C GLN A 14 32.12 -12.96 4.90
N SER A 15 31.48 -12.29 5.84
CA SER A 15 30.03 -12.24 5.95
C SER A 15 29.50 -11.86 4.57
N ASN A 16 28.93 -12.84 3.88
CA ASN A 16 28.11 -12.61 2.70
C ASN A 16 27.09 -11.52 3.09
N PRO A 17 27.07 -10.34 2.45
CA PRO A 17 26.00 -9.39 2.70
C PRO A 17 24.72 -10.14 2.37
N GLN A 18 23.90 -10.43 3.37
CA GLN A 18 22.64 -11.12 3.17
C GLN A 18 21.89 -10.30 2.12
N GLN A 19 21.79 -10.85 0.90
CA GLN A 19 20.88 -10.32 -0.10
C GLN A 19 19.53 -10.17 0.60
N PRO A 20 18.84 -9.03 0.45
CA PRO A 20 17.55 -8.82 1.10
C PRO A 20 16.68 -10.02 0.75
N ARG A 21 16.25 -10.75 1.78
CA ARG A 21 15.44 -11.96 1.60
C ARG A 21 14.22 -11.56 0.80
N VAL A 22 14.06 -12.07 -0.42
CA VAL A 22 12.89 -11.77 -1.25
C VAL A 22 11.63 -12.26 -0.53
N CYS A 23 10.54 -11.49 -0.59
CA CYS A 23 9.27 -11.92 0.00
C CYS A 23 8.84 -13.26 -0.62
N PRO A 24 8.57 -14.31 0.17
CA PRO A 24 8.22 -15.64 -0.36
C PRO A 24 6.78 -15.73 -0.89
N TYR A 25 6.00 -14.65 -0.77
CA TYR A 25 4.60 -14.61 -1.16
C TYR A 25 4.46 -14.28 -2.66
N ALA A 26 3.72 -15.12 -3.39
CA ALA A 26 3.41 -14.88 -4.80
C ALA A 26 2.19 -13.95 -4.92
N PHE A 27 2.43 -12.66 -5.13
CA PHE A 27 1.38 -11.65 -5.22
C PHE A 27 0.63 -11.68 -6.56
N GLN A 28 -0.52 -11.00 -6.59
CA GLN A 28 -1.25 -10.70 -7.82
C GLN A 28 -1.56 -9.21 -7.90
N THR A 29 -1.67 -8.67 -9.12
CA THR A 29 -2.17 -7.30 -9.30
C THR A 29 -3.54 -7.18 -8.65
N GLY A 30 -3.68 -6.21 -7.75
CA GLY A 30 -4.92 -6.02 -7.00
C GLY A 30 -4.90 -6.51 -5.56
N ASP A 31 -3.89 -7.29 -5.16
CA ASP A 31 -3.66 -7.59 -3.75
C ASP A 31 -3.46 -6.28 -2.99
N ILE A 32 -4.12 -6.16 -1.85
CA ILE A 32 -3.96 -5.01 -0.97
C ILE A 32 -2.87 -5.33 0.05
N LEU A 33 -1.94 -4.40 0.23
CA LEU A 33 -1.00 -4.43 1.33
C LEU A 33 -1.44 -3.45 2.40
N LEU A 34 -1.51 -3.95 3.64
CA LEU A 34 -1.72 -3.16 4.83
C LEU A 34 -0.43 -3.13 5.64
N TYR A 35 -0.16 -1.98 6.25
CA TYR A 35 1.10 -1.71 6.90
C TYR A 35 0.82 -1.32 8.34
N ASN A 36 1.54 -1.94 9.26
CA ASN A 36 1.67 -1.48 10.65
C ASN A 36 3.10 -0.96 10.82
N THR A 37 3.30 0.28 11.26
CA THR A 37 4.66 0.79 11.51
C THR A 37 4.70 1.73 12.70
N THR A 38 5.70 1.53 13.54
CA THR A 38 5.95 2.38 14.71
C THR A 38 6.88 3.56 14.41
N LYS A 39 7.39 3.67 13.16
CA LYS A 39 8.57 4.51 12.83
C LYS A 39 8.24 5.77 12.02
N TYR A 40 7.23 5.76 11.16
CA TYR A 40 6.85 6.96 10.40
C TYR A 40 5.98 7.91 11.23
N TRP A 41 6.16 9.22 11.05
CA TRP A 41 5.54 10.24 11.90
C TRP A 41 4.00 10.32 11.75
N TYR A 42 3.48 9.97 10.57
CA TYR A 42 2.05 9.83 10.32
C TYR A 42 1.46 8.54 10.90
N SER A 43 2.27 7.51 11.15
CA SER A 43 1.79 6.22 11.68
C SER A 43 1.42 6.30 13.15
N ARG A 44 2.17 7.05 13.97
CA ARG A 44 1.74 7.37 15.34
C ARG A 44 0.51 8.27 15.41
N LEU A 45 0.24 9.05 14.35
CA LEU A 45 -0.98 9.82 14.22
C LEU A 45 -2.12 8.84 13.91
N ILE A 46 -2.04 8.10 12.80
CA ILE A 46 -3.11 7.20 12.34
C ILE A 46 -3.42 6.12 13.40
N GLU A 47 -2.42 5.46 14.00
CA GLU A 47 -2.63 4.42 15.03
C GLU A 47 -3.32 4.99 16.29
N ARG A 48 -2.99 6.21 16.69
CA ARG A 48 -3.62 6.86 17.87
C ARG A 48 -5.05 7.33 17.60
N PHE A 49 -5.41 7.56 16.34
CA PHE A 49 -6.69 8.18 15.97
C PHE A 49 -7.68 7.25 15.28
N THR A 50 -7.24 6.06 14.85
CA THR A 50 -8.09 5.06 14.20
C THR A 50 -8.28 3.79 15.02
N SER A 51 -7.71 3.72 16.24
CA SER A 51 -7.66 2.52 17.11
C SER A 51 -7.31 1.25 16.33
N SER A 52 -6.49 1.39 15.30
CA SER A 52 -6.21 0.37 14.30
C SER A 52 -4.72 0.11 14.27
N ASP A 53 -4.38 -1.15 14.05
CA ASP A 53 -3.01 -1.58 13.82
C ASP A 53 -2.49 -1.14 12.44
N TYR A 54 -3.34 -0.66 11.53
CA TYR A 54 -2.95 -0.28 10.18
C TYR A 54 -2.76 1.23 10.00
N SER A 55 -1.55 1.61 9.60
CA SER A 55 -1.11 3.00 9.38
C SER A 55 -1.05 3.39 7.91
N HIS A 56 -1.00 2.44 6.98
CA HIS A 56 -0.84 2.71 5.55
C HIS A 56 -1.45 1.58 4.72
N VAL A 57 -1.75 1.86 3.45
CA VAL A 57 -2.33 0.90 2.51
C VAL A 57 -1.84 1.18 1.08
N SER A 58 -1.59 0.11 0.33
CA SER A 58 -1.20 0.15 -1.08
C SER A 58 -1.81 -1.01 -1.86
N ILE A 59 -1.68 -0.98 -3.18
CA ILE A 59 -2.12 -2.05 -4.08
C ILE A 59 -0.92 -2.60 -4.85
N VAL A 60 -0.82 -3.92 -4.94
CA VAL A 60 0.26 -4.59 -5.67
C VAL A 60 0.01 -4.51 -7.16
N LEU A 61 1.10 -4.32 -7.92
CA LEU A 61 1.18 -4.38 -9.36
C LEU A 61 2.19 -5.45 -9.77
N HIS A 62 1.76 -6.47 -10.50
CA HIS A 62 2.64 -7.47 -11.10
C HIS A 62 3.10 -6.99 -12.49
N ARG A 63 4.41 -6.76 -12.64
CA ARG A 63 5.09 -6.28 -13.87
C ARG A 63 4.29 -5.23 -14.68
N PRO A 64 4.07 -4.03 -14.14
CA PRO A 64 3.24 -3.01 -14.79
C PRO A 64 3.97 -2.30 -15.94
N MET A 65 4.42 -3.05 -16.96
CA MET A 65 5.16 -2.53 -18.12
C MET A 65 4.38 -1.52 -18.98
N TRP A 66 3.07 -1.40 -18.76
CA TRP A 66 2.22 -0.39 -19.38
C TRP A 66 2.46 1.02 -18.80
N LEU A 67 3.05 1.13 -17.61
CA LEU A 67 3.52 2.39 -17.02
C LEU A 67 4.85 2.80 -17.63
N ASP A 68 5.83 1.89 -17.54
CA ASP A 68 7.16 2.06 -18.08
C ASP A 68 7.76 0.67 -18.41
N PRO A 69 8.33 0.44 -19.60
CA PRO A 69 8.93 -0.84 -19.97
C PRO A 69 10.04 -1.33 -19.04
N SER A 70 10.75 -0.44 -18.34
CA SER A 70 11.79 -0.79 -17.37
C SER A 70 11.25 -1.48 -16.11
N LEU A 71 9.93 -1.39 -15.85
CA LEU A 71 9.28 -2.09 -14.73
C LEU A 71 9.14 -3.62 -14.96
N CYS A 72 9.97 -4.18 -15.83
CA CYS A 72 10.19 -5.62 -15.97
C CYS A 72 11.36 -6.13 -15.12
N GLU A 73 12.19 -5.23 -14.55
CA GLU A 73 13.36 -5.57 -13.73
C GLU A 73 12.98 -6.25 -12.40
N GLU A 74 11.82 -5.89 -11.82
CA GLU A 74 11.25 -6.59 -10.67
C GLU A 74 9.92 -7.27 -11.02
N GLU A 75 9.57 -8.31 -10.25
CA GLU A 75 8.31 -9.03 -10.44
C GLU A 75 7.11 -8.21 -9.92
N TYR A 76 7.29 -7.54 -8.77
CA TYR A 76 6.21 -6.84 -8.07
C TYR A 76 6.60 -5.40 -7.72
N TYR A 77 5.62 -4.52 -7.90
CA TYR A 77 5.65 -3.12 -7.49
C TYR A 77 4.41 -2.84 -6.65
N VAL A 78 4.38 -1.71 -5.98
CA VAL A 78 3.19 -1.21 -5.28
C VAL A 78 2.85 0.18 -5.80
N LEU A 79 1.56 0.43 -6.02
CA LEU A 79 1.04 1.78 -6.22
C LEU A 79 0.54 2.29 -4.87
N GLU A 80 1.03 3.45 -4.48
CA GLU A 80 0.70 4.07 -3.21
C GLU A 80 0.74 5.59 -3.29
N SER A 81 0.22 6.25 -2.25
CA SER A 81 0.53 7.64 -1.96
C SER A 81 1.30 7.67 -0.65
N GLY A 82 2.54 8.13 -0.64
CA GLY A 82 3.45 7.98 0.50
C GLY A 82 4.66 8.92 0.49
N SER A 83 5.54 8.72 1.47
CA SER A 83 6.84 9.41 1.58
C SER A 83 7.93 8.37 1.74
N GLU A 84 8.33 7.77 0.63
CA GLU A 84 9.36 6.73 0.63
C GLU A 84 10.74 7.35 0.55
N ARG A 85 11.73 6.67 1.14
CA ARG A 85 13.13 7.15 1.17
C ARG A 85 13.91 6.82 -0.10
N PHE A 86 13.25 6.17 -1.06
CA PHE A 86 13.83 5.74 -2.30
C PHE A 86 13.01 6.30 -3.48
N PRO A 87 13.63 6.44 -4.67
CA PRO A 87 12.94 7.05 -5.80
C PRO A 87 11.77 6.22 -6.31
N ASP A 88 10.77 6.94 -6.83
CA ASP A 88 9.67 6.40 -7.64
C ASP A 88 10.23 5.63 -8.83
N ALA A 89 9.70 4.44 -9.08
CA ALA A 89 10.19 3.53 -10.11
C ALA A 89 9.92 4.03 -11.53
N VAL A 90 8.95 4.93 -11.71
CA VAL A 90 8.60 5.48 -13.03
C VAL A 90 9.41 6.75 -13.31
N SER A 91 9.41 7.73 -12.41
CA SER A 91 10.11 9.01 -12.66
C SER A 91 11.58 9.01 -12.24
N GLY A 92 12.00 8.07 -11.39
CA GLY A 92 13.35 8.07 -10.81
C GLY A 92 13.59 9.20 -9.79
N GLU A 93 12.54 9.89 -9.35
CA GLU A 93 12.62 11.01 -8.39
C GLU A 93 12.10 10.60 -7.01
N ILE A 94 12.63 11.21 -5.95
CA ILE A 94 12.05 11.07 -4.61
C ILE A 94 10.77 11.92 -4.57
N LYS A 95 9.63 11.26 -4.42
CA LYS A 95 8.31 11.89 -4.38
C LYS A 95 7.73 11.90 -2.98
N PHE A 96 6.84 12.84 -2.76
CA PHE A 96 5.92 12.81 -1.63
C PHE A 96 4.50 12.93 -2.18
N GLY A 97 3.82 11.78 -2.28
CA GLY A 97 2.53 11.66 -2.93
C GLY A 97 2.41 10.36 -3.69
N VAL A 98 1.63 10.39 -4.77
CA VAL A 98 1.38 9.20 -5.60
C VAL A 98 2.67 8.76 -6.28
N GLN A 99 3.01 7.48 -6.08
CA GLN A 99 4.23 6.88 -6.58
C GLN A 99 4.07 5.36 -6.79
N VAL A 100 4.95 4.81 -7.59
CA VAL A 100 5.11 3.38 -7.85
C VAL A 100 6.45 2.94 -7.28
N CYS A 101 6.41 2.05 -6.31
CA CYS A 101 7.56 1.64 -5.53
C CYS A 101 7.90 0.17 -5.81
N PRO A 102 9.19 -0.19 -5.96
CA PRO A 102 9.56 -1.60 -6.09
C PRO A 102 9.28 -2.37 -4.79
N MET A 103 8.60 -3.51 -4.88
CA MET A 103 8.18 -4.27 -3.70
C MET A 103 9.37 -4.80 -2.90
N SER A 104 10.50 -5.07 -3.55
CA SER A 104 11.72 -5.50 -2.87
C SER A 104 12.23 -4.46 -1.86
N LYS A 105 12.13 -3.16 -2.20
CA LYS A 105 12.53 -2.05 -1.32
C LYS A 105 11.56 -1.91 -0.15
N VAL A 106 10.26 -1.95 -0.42
CA VAL A 106 9.21 -1.96 0.61
C VAL A 106 9.44 -3.11 1.58
N TRP A 107 9.65 -4.32 1.06
CA TRP A 107 9.93 -5.50 1.88
C TRP A 107 11.19 -5.35 2.73
N ALA A 108 12.27 -4.79 2.17
CA ALA A 108 13.52 -4.58 2.90
C ALA A 108 13.33 -3.64 4.10
N GLU A 109 12.54 -2.57 3.97
CA GLU A 109 12.26 -1.66 5.09
C GLU A 109 11.49 -2.35 6.23
N TYR A 110 10.46 -3.12 5.91
CA TYR A 110 9.62 -3.74 6.93
C TYR A 110 10.22 -5.03 7.50
N ALA A 111 10.56 -5.99 6.64
CA ALA A 111 11.04 -7.30 7.07
C ALA A 111 12.49 -7.30 7.55
N SER A 112 13.37 -6.48 6.95
CA SER A 112 14.80 -6.50 7.29
C SER A 112 15.20 -5.42 8.29
N GLN A 113 14.59 -4.23 8.23
CA GLN A 113 14.94 -3.12 9.14
C GLN A 113 13.99 -3.02 10.34
N GLY A 114 12.97 -3.87 10.42
CA GLY A 114 12.04 -3.95 11.55
C GLY A 114 11.17 -2.70 11.69
N TYR A 115 10.76 -2.08 10.58
CA TYR A 115 9.93 -0.87 10.62
C TYR A 115 8.50 -1.17 11.08
N GLY A 116 8.11 -2.43 11.07
CA GLY A 116 6.83 -2.93 11.56
C GLY A 116 6.44 -4.18 10.79
N HIS A 117 5.16 -4.32 10.49
CA HIS A 117 4.58 -5.52 9.91
C HIS A 117 3.85 -5.21 8.60
N LEU A 118 3.97 -6.13 7.64
CA LEU A 118 3.20 -6.11 6.41
C LEU A 118 2.14 -7.19 6.47
N TYR A 119 0.96 -6.86 5.97
CA TYR A 119 -0.15 -7.78 5.82
C TYR A 119 -0.63 -7.70 4.38
N VAL A 120 -1.05 -8.84 3.83
CA VAL A 120 -1.64 -8.91 2.50
C VAL A 120 -3.07 -9.38 2.59
N ARG A 121 -3.92 -8.78 1.76
CA ARG A 121 -5.26 -9.26 1.46
C ARG A 121 -5.33 -9.63 -0.02
N ARG A 122 -5.51 -10.91 -0.30
CA ARG A 122 -5.62 -11.44 -1.66
C ARG A 122 -6.96 -11.06 -2.26
N ILE A 123 -6.94 -10.45 -3.44
CA ILE A 123 -8.17 -10.20 -4.20
C ILE A 123 -8.70 -11.52 -4.81
N ARG A 124 -10.02 -11.69 -4.78
CA ARG A 124 -10.77 -12.78 -5.41
C ARG A 124 -11.84 -12.19 -6.30
N PHE A 125 -11.74 -12.41 -7.61
CA PHE A 125 -12.74 -11.91 -8.55
C PHE A 125 -13.93 -12.86 -8.60
N LEU A 126 -15.15 -12.32 -8.57
CA LEU A 126 -16.38 -13.09 -8.70
C LEU A 126 -16.74 -13.39 -10.17
N HIS A 127 -16.10 -12.67 -11.10
CA HIS A 127 -16.34 -12.78 -12.54
C HIS A 127 -15.02 -12.80 -13.32
N GLN A 128 -15.01 -13.47 -14.47
CA GLN A 128 -13.81 -13.65 -15.30
C GLN A 128 -13.22 -12.33 -15.83
N ASN A 129 -14.05 -11.31 -16.04
CA ASN A 129 -13.61 -9.99 -16.52
C ASN A 129 -13.01 -9.11 -15.42
N GLY A 130 -13.07 -9.54 -14.15
CA GLY A 130 -12.60 -8.77 -13.00
C GLY A 130 -11.14 -8.29 -13.11
N PRO A 131 -10.17 -9.15 -13.45
CA PRO A 131 -8.78 -8.73 -13.63
C PRO A 131 -8.60 -7.63 -14.69
N GLY A 132 -9.37 -7.69 -15.79
CA GLY A 132 -9.35 -6.66 -16.83
C GLY A 132 -9.90 -5.33 -16.34
N ALA A 133 -11.07 -5.35 -15.69
CA ALA A 133 -11.68 -4.17 -15.10
C ALA A 133 -10.77 -3.51 -14.05
N LEU A 134 -10.08 -4.30 -13.24
CA LEU A 134 -9.08 -3.80 -12.30
C LEU A 134 -7.94 -3.09 -13.03
N MET A 135 -7.36 -3.74 -14.04
CA MET A 135 -6.23 -3.18 -14.78
C MET A 135 -6.61 -1.86 -15.46
N ASP A 136 -7.78 -1.80 -16.09
CA ASP A 136 -8.29 -0.59 -16.74
C ASP A 136 -8.56 0.52 -15.72
N GLY A 137 -9.12 0.18 -14.56
CA GLY A 137 -9.34 1.12 -13.47
C GLY A 137 -8.05 1.66 -12.86
N ILE A 138 -7.04 0.81 -12.65
CA ILE A 138 -5.71 1.23 -12.18
C ILE A 138 -5.07 2.19 -13.19
N LYS A 139 -5.12 1.88 -14.49
CA LYS A 139 -4.61 2.77 -15.56
C LYS A 139 -5.31 4.12 -15.53
N ALA A 140 -6.65 4.11 -15.56
CA ALA A 140 -7.45 5.33 -15.57
C ALA A 140 -7.27 6.15 -14.28
N ALA A 141 -7.06 5.51 -13.14
CA ALA A 141 -6.72 6.19 -11.89
C ALA A 141 -5.33 6.82 -11.98
N TYR A 142 -4.32 6.03 -12.36
CA TYR A 142 -2.94 6.50 -12.45
C TYR A 142 -2.79 7.69 -13.42
N GLU A 143 -3.41 7.63 -14.60
CA GLU A 143 -3.42 8.75 -15.56
C GLU A 143 -3.95 10.06 -14.95
N LYS A 144 -4.91 9.97 -14.02
CA LYS A 144 -5.48 11.13 -13.34
C LYS A 144 -4.64 11.63 -12.17
N VAL A 145 -3.93 10.72 -11.49
CA VAL A 145 -3.28 11.02 -10.21
C VAL A 145 -1.76 11.07 -10.28
N ASN A 146 -1.15 10.73 -11.42
CA ASN A 146 0.29 10.74 -11.58
C ASN A 146 0.84 12.16 -11.35
N GLY A 147 1.79 12.28 -10.42
CA GLY A 147 2.35 13.57 -10.01
C GLY A 147 1.46 14.38 -9.05
N CYS A 148 0.30 13.85 -8.62
CA CYS A 148 -0.45 14.49 -7.55
C CYS A 148 0.36 14.45 -6.24
N PRO A 149 0.48 15.60 -5.55
CA PRO A 149 1.20 15.66 -4.29
C PRO A 149 0.47 14.86 -3.20
N TYR A 150 1.22 14.45 -2.19
CA TYR A 150 0.64 13.88 -0.97
C TYR A 150 -0.31 14.89 -0.36
N ASP A 151 -1.47 14.42 0.11
CA ASP A 151 -2.34 15.28 0.90
C ASP A 151 -1.71 15.54 2.27
N LEU A 152 -1.05 16.69 2.39
CA LEU A 152 -0.53 17.27 3.63
C LEU A 152 -1.63 17.94 4.47
N ASN A 153 -2.91 17.88 4.09
CA ASN A 153 -4.04 18.18 4.96
C ASN A 153 -4.96 16.96 5.08
N PRO A 154 -4.45 15.74 5.33
CA PRO A 154 -5.24 14.52 5.23
C PRO A 154 -6.34 14.46 6.28
N CYS A 155 -6.32 15.34 7.28
CA CYS A 155 -7.58 15.96 7.71
C CYS A 155 -7.36 17.47 7.95
N ASP A 156 -8.29 18.23 8.50
CA ASP A 156 -7.99 19.14 9.61
C ASP A 156 -7.67 18.21 10.82
N TRP A 157 -6.67 17.35 10.62
CA TRP A 157 -6.02 16.31 11.40
C TRP A 157 -6.90 15.13 11.83
N ILE A 158 -7.93 15.44 12.60
CA ILE A 158 -8.85 14.58 13.36
C ILE A 158 -10.04 15.42 13.85
N ASN A 159 -10.12 16.71 13.49
CA ASN A 159 -10.67 17.76 14.35
C ASN A 159 -12.16 17.60 14.71
N CYS A 160 -12.87 16.62 14.13
CA CYS A 160 -14.13 16.08 14.63
C CYS A 160 -14.18 14.54 14.51
N TYR A 161 -13.81 13.78 15.55
CA TYR A 161 -14.57 12.60 15.99
C TYR A 161 -14.98 11.58 14.90
N PHE A 162 -14.09 10.69 14.46
CA PHE A 162 -14.57 9.41 13.94
C PHE A 162 -15.21 8.66 15.11
N ASP A 163 -16.52 8.79 15.24
CA ASP A 163 -17.31 7.85 16.00
C ASP A 163 -17.12 6.50 15.29
N GLU A 164 -16.26 5.63 15.83
CA GLU A 164 -15.94 4.31 15.28
C GLU A 164 -17.21 3.47 15.02
N THR A 165 -18.33 3.87 15.61
CA THR A 165 -19.66 3.28 15.42
C THR A 165 -20.36 3.67 14.10
N LYS A 166 -19.89 4.70 13.38
CA LYS A 166 -20.53 5.17 12.16
C LYS A 166 -20.23 4.27 10.95
N THR A 167 -21.32 3.88 10.29
CA THR A 167 -21.37 3.18 9.01
C THR A 167 -21.09 4.13 7.83
N LEU A 168 -20.74 3.59 6.66
CA LEU A 168 -20.55 4.37 5.42
C LEU A 168 -21.70 5.37 5.15
N PRO A 169 -22.99 4.96 5.20
CA PRO A 169 -24.11 5.88 4.97
C PRO A 169 -24.16 7.07 5.95
N GLN A 170 -23.72 6.87 7.19
CA GLN A 170 -23.66 7.95 8.19
C GLN A 170 -22.51 8.90 7.92
N ILE A 171 -21.40 8.39 7.36
CA ILE A 171 -20.29 9.21 6.89
C ILE A 171 -20.74 9.99 5.65
N GLU A 172 -21.31 9.35 4.64
CA GLU A 172 -21.84 10.00 3.42
C GLU A 172 -22.84 11.13 3.73
N ALA A 173 -23.72 10.93 4.71
CA ALA A 173 -24.69 11.93 5.12
C ALA A 173 -24.08 13.15 5.84
N SER A 174 -22.85 13.04 6.37
CA SER A 174 -22.17 14.08 7.15
C SER A 174 -20.93 14.67 6.47
N SER A 175 -20.25 13.90 5.62
CA SER A 175 -19.21 14.34 4.71
C SER A 175 -19.86 15.00 3.51
N GLN A 176 -19.43 16.18 3.11
CA GLN A 176 -19.96 16.88 1.95
C GLN A 176 -19.46 16.24 0.64
N HIS A 177 -19.67 14.93 0.45
CA HIS A 177 -19.16 14.17 -0.69
C HIS A 177 -17.66 14.44 -0.92
N ASP A 178 -16.85 14.24 0.14
CA ASP A 178 -15.42 14.51 0.11
C ASP A 178 -14.70 13.51 -0.80
N GLN A 179 -14.59 13.90 -2.07
CA GLN A 179 -14.04 13.15 -3.19
C GLN A 179 -12.92 13.96 -3.86
N LYS A 180 -11.97 14.43 -3.06
CA LYS A 180 -10.85 15.25 -3.54
C LYS A 180 -10.01 14.47 -4.56
N THR A 181 -9.59 15.14 -5.62
CA THR A 181 -8.74 14.57 -6.69
C THR A 181 -7.44 15.36 -6.93
N THR A 182 -7.19 16.41 -6.14
CA THR A 182 -6.00 17.27 -6.26
C THR A 182 -4.84 16.81 -5.39
N SER A 183 -5.13 15.99 -4.39
CA SER A 183 -4.19 15.42 -3.42
C SER A 183 -4.77 14.11 -2.90
N PHE A 184 -3.90 13.14 -2.62
CA PHE A 184 -4.32 11.84 -2.08
C PHE A 184 -3.43 11.46 -0.91
N TRP A 185 -4.05 10.98 0.18
CA TRP A 185 -3.39 10.10 1.14
C TRP A 185 -3.66 8.64 0.77
N CYS A 186 -2.98 7.72 1.44
CA CYS A 186 -2.88 6.33 1.02
C CYS A 186 -4.24 5.63 0.78
N SER A 187 -5.11 5.62 1.78
CA SER A 187 -6.43 4.96 1.70
C SER A 187 -7.41 5.67 0.76
N ALA A 188 -7.30 7.00 0.62
CA ALA A 188 -8.07 7.71 -0.39
C ALA A 188 -7.67 7.30 -1.81
N LEU A 189 -6.37 7.17 -2.08
CA LEU A 189 -5.89 6.70 -3.38
C LEU A 189 -6.42 5.29 -3.67
N MET A 190 -6.32 4.37 -2.70
CA MET A 190 -6.79 3.00 -2.90
C MET A 190 -8.30 2.93 -3.14
N SER A 191 -9.07 3.71 -2.39
CA SER A 191 -10.52 3.80 -2.58
C SER A 191 -10.85 4.35 -3.96
N PHE A 192 -10.17 5.43 -4.39
CA PHE A 192 -10.33 6.00 -5.72
C PHE A 192 -9.99 5.01 -6.84
N VAL A 193 -8.89 4.26 -6.72
CA VAL A 193 -8.51 3.20 -7.67
C VAL A 193 -9.61 2.14 -7.79
N LEU A 194 -10.15 1.68 -6.67
CA LEU A 194 -11.20 0.66 -6.68
C LEU A 194 -12.55 1.19 -7.18
N VAL A 195 -12.87 2.47 -6.95
CA VAL A 195 -14.03 3.15 -7.56
C VAL A 195 -13.86 3.23 -9.08
N MET A 196 -12.70 3.66 -9.55
CA MET A 196 -12.38 3.73 -10.98
C MET A 196 -12.42 2.35 -11.65
N SER A 197 -12.08 1.30 -10.89
CA SER A 197 -12.15 -0.11 -11.32
C SER A 197 -13.55 -0.72 -11.21
N GLY A 198 -14.51 -0.02 -10.61
CA GLY A 198 -15.88 -0.50 -10.39
C GLY A 198 -16.03 -1.52 -9.24
N PHE A 199 -15.02 -1.70 -8.40
CA PHE A 199 -15.06 -2.61 -7.23
C PHE A 199 -15.56 -1.94 -5.94
N LEU A 200 -15.68 -0.61 -5.94
CA LEU A 200 -16.36 0.17 -4.90
C LEU A 200 -17.42 1.08 -5.56
N ASP A 201 -18.44 1.44 -4.79
CA ASP A 201 -19.50 2.34 -5.24
C ASP A 201 -18.94 3.76 -5.50
N LYS A 202 -19.48 4.44 -6.52
CA LYS A 202 -19.04 5.80 -6.88
C LYS A 202 -19.36 6.83 -5.81
N ALA A 203 -20.27 6.55 -4.88
CA ALA A 203 -20.61 7.42 -3.76
C ALA A 203 -19.60 7.34 -2.60
N VAL A 204 -18.66 6.38 -2.60
CA VAL A 204 -17.68 6.24 -1.53
C VAL A 204 -16.92 7.55 -1.33
N PRO A 205 -16.95 8.14 -0.12
CA PRO A 205 -16.26 9.40 0.17
C PRO A 205 -14.78 9.12 0.44
N TRP A 206 -14.02 8.81 -0.61
CA TRP A 206 -12.65 8.28 -0.48
C TRP A 206 -11.71 9.15 0.34
N THR A 207 -11.91 10.48 0.38
CA THR A 207 -11.06 11.37 1.17
C THR A 207 -11.06 11.02 2.67
N VAL A 208 -12.14 10.43 3.19
CA VAL A 208 -12.29 10.10 4.62
C VAL A 208 -12.13 8.60 4.94
N ILE A 209 -11.85 7.76 3.93
CA ILE A 209 -11.57 6.34 4.15
C ILE A 209 -10.19 6.17 4.75
N THR A 210 -10.07 5.37 5.80
CA THR A 210 -8.84 5.10 6.54
C THR A 210 -8.22 3.75 6.12
N PRO A 211 -6.93 3.50 6.41
CA PRO A 211 -6.33 2.17 6.19
C PRO A 211 -7.05 1.05 6.93
N HIS A 212 -7.62 1.32 8.11
CA HIS A 212 -8.38 0.34 8.88
C HIS A 212 -9.61 -0.17 8.12
N ASP A 213 -10.28 0.69 7.34
CA ASP A 213 -11.49 0.32 6.59
C ASP A 213 -11.20 -0.75 5.51
N PHE A 214 -9.93 -0.92 5.15
CA PHE A 214 -9.44 -1.98 4.27
C PHE A 214 -9.04 -3.26 4.99
N SER A 215 -9.15 -3.36 6.31
CA SER A 215 -8.96 -4.60 7.06
C SER A 215 -10.21 -5.48 7.01
N ALA A 216 -10.03 -6.81 7.03
CA ALA A 216 -11.13 -7.75 7.27
C ALA A 216 -11.73 -7.65 8.70
N TYR A 217 -11.02 -7.00 9.62
CA TYR A 217 -11.39 -6.89 11.04
C TYR A 217 -12.04 -5.56 11.39
N CYS A 218 -12.19 -4.64 10.43
CA CYS A 218 -12.90 -3.38 10.62
C CYS A 218 -14.37 -3.65 10.97
N LYS A 219 -14.86 -3.08 12.08
CA LYS A 219 -16.25 -3.23 12.53
C LYS A 219 -16.84 -1.87 12.93
N PRO A 220 -17.97 -1.44 12.33
CA PRO A 220 -18.64 -2.07 11.20
C PRO A 220 -17.78 -2.02 9.93
N GLN A 221 -17.91 -3.02 9.05
CA GLN A 221 -17.23 -3.00 7.76
C GLN A 221 -17.75 -1.80 6.97
N ARG A 222 -16.87 -0.82 6.72
CA ARG A 222 -17.24 0.39 5.98
C ARG A 222 -17.25 0.10 4.50
N LEU A 223 -16.17 -0.41 3.92
CA LEU A 223 -16.10 -0.66 2.48
C LEU A 223 -16.88 -1.91 2.05
N ALA A 224 -17.84 -1.73 1.15
CA ALA A 224 -18.59 -2.80 0.50
C ALA A 224 -18.02 -3.06 -0.90
N PHE A 225 -17.26 -4.15 -1.04
CA PHE A 225 -16.70 -4.57 -2.32
C PHE A 225 -17.77 -5.22 -3.20
N GLN A 226 -17.78 -4.88 -4.48
CA GLN A 226 -18.72 -5.44 -5.47
C GLN A 226 -17.95 -6.10 -6.61
N GLY A 227 -18.36 -7.28 -7.07
CA GLY A 227 -17.66 -8.01 -8.15
C GLY A 227 -16.31 -8.63 -7.74
N CYS A 228 -15.83 -8.37 -6.52
CA CYS A 228 -14.69 -9.03 -5.90
C CYS A 228 -14.90 -9.23 -4.40
N SER A 229 -14.05 -10.03 -3.79
CA SER A 229 -13.87 -10.12 -2.35
C SER A 229 -12.37 -10.12 -2.02
N TYR A 230 -12.05 -9.84 -0.76
CA TYR A 230 -10.68 -9.91 -0.25
C TYR A 230 -10.57 -10.95 0.84
N ASP A 231 -9.54 -11.79 0.78
CA ASP A 231 -9.20 -12.74 1.84
C ASP A 231 -8.92 -12.00 3.18
N PRO A 232 -8.96 -12.70 4.33
CA PRO A 232 -8.54 -12.13 5.61
C PRO A 232 -7.09 -11.64 5.59
N ASP A 233 -6.77 -10.72 6.50
CA ASP A 233 -5.44 -10.11 6.60
C ASP A 233 -4.39 -11.18 6.97
N LEU A 234 -3.47 -11.46 6.05
CA LEU A 234 -2.37 -12.40 6.26
C LEU A 234 -1.09 -11.65 6.56
N LYS A 235 -0.54 -11.81 7.77
CA LYS A 235 0.76 -11.26 8.13
C LYS A 235 1.88 -11.89 7.32
N LEU A 236 2.73 -11.06 6.71
CA LEU A 236 3.88 -11.48 5.93
C LEU A 236 5.20 -11.41 6.71
N CYS A 237 5.39 -10.35 7.51
CA CYS A 237 6.55 -10.12 8.37
C CYS A 237 6.15 -9.37 9.64
#